data_AF-A0A179CDL7-F1
#
_entry.id   AF-A0A179CDL7-F1
#
_cell.length_a   1.000
_cell.length_b   1.000
_cell.length_c   1.000
_cell.angle_alpha   90.00
_cell.angle_beta   90.00
_cell.angle_gamma   90.00
#
_symmetry.space_group_name_H-M   'P 1'
#
loop_
_entity.id
_entity.type
_entity.pdbx_description
1 polymer ?
#
loop_
_entity_poly.entity_id
_entity_poly.type
_entity_poly.pdbx_seq_one_letter_code
_entity_poly.pdbx_strand_id
1 'polypeptide(L)'
;MKTKVRGSLFASGILFLIFFSALFLGQLEFFNNHLSFYRSEINLKEAQTMRNMAQTHHLHDNQELKFNTGKVRFHEQRYEITLKNGNRYSFEPFK
;
A
#
# COMPACT_ATOMS: atom_id res chain seq x y z
N MET A 1 22.13 -37.33 -36.16
CA MET A 1 20.76 -37.04 -35.66
C MET A 1 20.65 -37.00 -34.12
N LYS A 2 21.17 -37.99 -33.37
CA LYS A 2 21.03 -38.08 -31.90
C LYS A 2 21.55 -36.86 -31.11
N THR A 3 22.65 -36.24 -31.53
CA THR A 3 23.23 -35.02 -30.90
C THR A 3 22.39 -33.77 -31.14
N LYS A 4 21.81 -33.60 -32.34
CA LYS A 4 20.88 -32.49 -32.63
C LYS A 4 19.60 -32.59 -31.79
N VAL A 5 19.06 -33.81 -31.62
CA VAL A 5 17.89 -34.06 -30.77
C VAL A 5 18.20 -33.77 -29.29
N ARG A 6 19.34 -34.23 -28.76
CA ARG A 6 19.78 -33.90 -27.39
C ARG A 6 20.00 -32.40 -27.17
N GLY A 7 20.63 -31.70 -28.11
CA GLY A 7 20.80 -30.24 -28.06
C GLY A 7 19.46 -29.50 -28.09
N SER A 8 18.51 -29.95 -28.90
CA SER A 8 17.16 -29.37 -28.95
C SER A 8 16.37 -29.61 -27.66
N LEU A 9 16.50 -30.80 -27.04
CA LEU A 9 15.86 -31.10 -25.75
C LEU A 9 16.43 -30.25 -24.61
N PHE A 10 17.74 -30.04 -24.58
CA PHE A 10 18.38 -29.21 -23.57
C PHE A 10 17.98 -27.73 -23.73
N ALA A 11 17.97 -27.21 -24.96
CA ALA A 11 17.51 -25.86 -25.25
C ALA A 11 16.03 -25.66 -24.86
N SER A 12 15.14 -26.60 -25.19
CA SER A 12 13.73 -26.55 -24.79
C SER A 12 13.56 -26.60 -23.27
N GLY A 13 14.37 -27.39 -22.56
CA GLY A 13 14.37 -27.44 -21.10
C GLY A 13 14.79 -26.10 -20.48
N ILE A 14 15.82 -25.44 -21.01
CA ILE A 14 16.23 -24.10 -20.58
C ILE A 14 15.13 -23.07 -20.84
N LEU A 15 14.54 -23.08 -22.04
CA LEU A 15 13.46 -22.16 -22.38
C LEU A 15 12.24 -22.35 -21.48
N PHE A 16 11.91 -23.60 -21.14
CA PHE A 16 10.85 -23.92 -20.20
C PHE A 16 11.15 -23.34 -18.80
N LEU A 17 12.38 -23.49 -18.31
CA LEU A 17 12.77 -22.91 -17.02
C LEU A 17 12.71 -21.38 -17.04
N ILE A 18 13.21 -20.73 -18.08
CA ILE A 18 13.14 -19.27 -18.24
C ILE A 18 11.69 -18.80 -18.24
N PHE A 19 10.82 -19.49 -18.99
CA PHE A 19 9.40 -19.18 -19.04
C PHE A 19 8.73 -19.30 -17.68
N PHE A 20 8.99 -20.38 -16.95
CA PHE A 20 8.46 -20.56 -15.60
C PHE A 20 8.99 -19.50 -14.64
N SER A 21 10.28 -19.19 -14.67
CA SER A 21 10.86 -18.11 -13.87
C SER A 21 10.20 -16.77 -14.16
N ALA A 22 9.94 -16.44 -15.42
CA ALA A 22 9.24 -15.22 -15.80
C ALA A 22 7.80 -15.18 -15.25
N LEU A 23 7.07 -16.31 -15.31
CA LEU A 23 5.73 -16.40 -14.72
C LEU A 23 5.75 -16.20 -13.20
N PHE A 24 6.69 -16.85 -12.50
CA PHE A 24 6.83 -16.69 -11.05
C PHE A 24 7.18 -15.26 -10.66
N LEU A 25 8.09 -14.61 -11.39
CA LEU A 25 8.42 -13.20 -11.16
C LEU A 25 7.22 -12.28 -11.40
N GLY A 26 6.47 -12.51 -12.48
CA GLY A 26 5.25 -11.75 -12.78
C GLY A 26 4.19 -11.88 -11.69
N GLN A 27 3.98 -13.09 -11.14
CA GLN A 27 3.07 -13.29 -10.01
C GLN A 27 3.55 -12.55 -8.75
N LEU A 28 4.85 -12.63 -8.44
CA LEU A 28 5.41 -11.96 -7.27
C LEU A 28 5.25 -10.44 -7.36
N GLU A 29 5.50 -9.86 -8.53
CA GLU A 29 5.27 -8.44 -8.78
C GLU A 29 3.79 -8.06 -8.67
N PHE A 30 2.89 -8.88 -9.25
CA PHE A 30 1.45 -8.67 -9.14
C PHE A 30 0.97 -8.64 -7.68
N PHE A 31 1.42 -9.58 -6.86
CA PHE A 31 1.07 -9.62 -5.43
C PHE A 31 1.66 -8.45 -4.65
N ASN A 32 2.91 -8.08 -4.92
CA ASN A 32 3.53 -6.92 -4.28
C ASN A 32 2.76 -5.62 -4.60
N ASN A 33 2.34 -5.45 -5.86
CA ASN A 33 1.53 -4.31 -6.28
C ASN A 33 0.16 -4.30 -5.59
N HIS A 34 -0.53 -5.45 -5.51
CA HIS A 34 -1.79 -5.57 -4.78
C HIS A 34 -1.63 -5.25 -3.30
N LEU A 35 -0.60 -5.78 -2.65
CA LEU A 35 -0.33 -5.49 -1.23
C LEU A 35 -0.03 -4.02 -0.99
N SER A 36 0.73 -3.38 -1.88
CA SER A 36 0.99 -1.94 -1.82
C SER A 36 -0.31 -1.13 -1.95
N PHE A 37 -1.16 -1.49 -2.91
CA PHE A 37 -2.46 -0.86 -3.11
C PHE A 37 -3.35 -1.00 -1.88
N TYR A 38 -3.52 -2.21 -1.34
CA TYR A 38 -4.33 -2.43 -0.14
C TYR A 38 -3.78 -1.70 1.08
N ARG A 39 -2.46 -1.63 1.25
CA ARG A 39 -1.85 -0.83 2.33
C ARG A 39 -2.21 0.65 2.19
N SER A 40 -2.15 1.19 0.97
CA SER A 40 -2.55 2.57 0.72
C SER A 40 -4.03 2.80 1.03
N GLU A 41 -4.91 1.88 0.63
CA GLU A 41 -6.34 1.97 0.90
C GLU A 41 -6.66 1.88 2.41
N ILE A 42 -5.99 0.97 3.13
CA ILE A 42 -6.11 0.83 4.59
C ILE A 42 -5.66 2.12 5.27
N ASN A 43 -4.49 2.67 4.92
CA ASN A 43 -3.98 3.91 5.49
C ASN A 43 -4.96 5.07 5.27
N LEU A 44 -5.56 5.17 4.07
CA LEU A 44 -6.56 6.19 3.79
C LEU A 44 -7.81 6.03 4.68
N LYS A 45 -8.33 4.81 4.83
CA LYS A 45 -9.49 4.51 5.68
C LYS A 45 -9.21 4.76 7.18
N GLU A 46 -8.00 4.43 7.64
CA GLU A 46 -7.56 4.76 9.00
C GLU A 46 -7.55 6.27 9.23
N ALA A 47 -6.97 7.02 8.29
CA ALA A 47 -6.91 8.48 8.38
C ALA A 47 -8.31 9.12 8.35
N GLN A 48 -9.22 8.61 7.52
CA GLN A 48 -10.63 9.03 7.50
C GLN A 48 -11.33 8.72 8.83
N THR A 49 -11.10 7.55 9.41
CA THR A 49 -11.65 7.18 10.72
C THR A 49 -11.15 8.15 11.79
N MET A 50 -9.87 8.50 11.80
CA MET A 50 -9.29 9.45 12.74
C MET A 50 -9.86 10.87 12.55
N ARG A 51 -10.07 11.32 11.31
CA ARG A 51 -10.77 12.58 11.03
C ARG A 51 -12.16 12.56 11.64
N ASN A 52 -12.93 11.50 11.38
CA ASN A 52 -14.32 11.40 11.86
C ASN A 52 -14.36 11.44 13.40
N MET A 53 -13.45 10.71 14.06
CA MET A 53 -13.32 10.75 15.52
C MET A 53 -12.96 12.16 16.02
N ALA A 54 -12.00 12.83 15.38
CA ALA A 54 -11.61 14.19 15.75
C ALA A 54 -12.76 15.20 15.61
N GLN A 55 -13.58 15.06 14.55
CA GLN A 55 -14.79 15.85 14.36
C GLN A 55 -15.83 15.57 15.44
N THR A 56 -16.10 14.31 15.75
CA THR A 56 -17.05 13.92 16.81
C THR A 56 -16.62 14.47 18.18
N HIS A 57 -15.31 14.56 18.43
CA HIS A 57 -14.74 15.14 19.65
C HIS A 57 -14.57 16.66 19.59
N HIS A 58 -15.05 17.35 18.54
CA HIS A 58 -14.93 18.80 18.35
C HIS A 58 -13.49 19.32 18.53
N LEU A 59 -12.52 18.66 17.89
CA LEU A 59 -11.12 19.06 18.01
C LEU A 59 -10.93 20.51 17.54
N HIS A 60 -10.48 21.38 18.46
CA HIS A 60 -10.24 22.79 18.17
C HIS A 60 -8.82 23.04 17.67
N ASP A 61 -8.58 24.24 17.13
CA ASP A 61 -7.26 24.63 16.63
C ASP A 61 -6.16 24.45 17.67
N ASN A 62 -5.01 23.95 17.22
CA ASN A 62 -3.84 23.61 18.04
C ASN A 62 -4.02 22.48 19.05
N GLN A 63 -5.15 21.77 19.02
CA GLN A 63 -5.31 20.53 19.76
C GLN A 63 -4.87 19.32 18.93
N GLU A 64 -4.29 18.33 19.59
CA GLU A 64 -3.87 17.06 18.99
C GLU A 64 -4.56 15.90 19.70
N LEU A 65 -5.21 15.03 18.93
CA LEU A 65 -5.70 13.74 19.42
C LEU A 65 -4.74 12.64 18.99
N LYS A 66 -4.31 11.83 19.96
CA LYS A 66 -3.43 10.69 19.74
C LYS A 66 -4.24 9.40 19.77
N PHE A 67 -4.03 8.59 18.75
CA PHE A 67 -4.64 7.28 18.57
C PHE A 67 -3.55 6.20 18.54
N ASN A 68 -3.96 4.94 18.70
CA ASN A 68 -3.05 3.82 18.53
C ASN A 68 -2.54 3.66 17.08
N THR A 69 -3.20 4.28 16.10
CA THR A 69 -2.82 4.21 14.68
C THR A 69 -2.05 5.45 14.21
N GLY A 70 -2.04 6.54 14.99
CA GLY A 70 -1.41 7.79 14.60
C GLY A 70 -1.85 8.96 15.47
N LYS A 71 -1.73 10.17 14.95
CA LYS A 71 -2.22 11.39 15.58
C LYS A 71 -2.93 12.29 14.58
N VAL A 72 -3.86 13.10 15.06
CA VAL A 72 -4.59 14.10 14.26
C VAL A 72 -4.51 15.44 14.96
N ARG A 73 -4.25 16.49 14.18
CA ARG A 73 -4.25 17.88 14.62
C ARG A 73 -5.26 18.65 13.77
N PHE A 74 -5.98 19.58 14.39
CA PHE A 74 -6.76 20.56 13.65
C PHE A 74 -5.94 21.85 13.49
N HIS A 75 -5.74 22.27 12.24
CA HIS A 75 -4.97 23.45 11.89
C HIS A 75 -5.52 24.09 10.61
N GLU A 76 -5.71 25.41 10.62
CA GLU A 76 -6.14 26.18 9.45
C GLU A 76 -7.36 25.58 8.74
N GLN A 77 -8.38 25.22 9.52
CA GLN A 77 -9.61 24.60 9.04
C GLN A 77 -9.43 23.22 8.39
N ARG A 78 -8.35 22.50 8.69
CA ARG A 78 -8.08 21.14 8.18
C ARG A 78 -7.67 20.18 9.28
N TYR A 79 -8.03 18.92 9.08
CA TYR A 79 -7.57 17.80 9.89
C TYR A 79 -6.29 17.24 9.28
N GLU A 80 -5.17 17.48 9.95
CA GLU A 80 -3.85 16.93 9.61
C GLU A 80 -3.64 15.62 10.35
N ILE A 81 -3.65 14.50 9.64
CA ILE A 81 -3.40 13.17 10.19
C ILE A 81 -1.98 12.73 9.87
N THR A 82 -1.28 12.23 10.88
CA THR A 82 0.00 11.51 10.74
C THR A 82 -0.18 10.11 11.31
N LEU A 83 -0.12 9.10 10.44
CA LEU A 83 -0.17 7.69 10.84
C LEU A 83 1.17 7.25 11.47
N LYS A 84 1.15 6.15 12.23
CA LYS A 84 2.36 5.57 12.85
C LYS A 84 3.43 5.15 11.84
N ASN A 85 3.01 4.77 10.64
CA ASN A 85 3.93 4.45 9.54
C ASN A 85 4.55 5.69 8.87
N GLY A 86 4.23 6.90 9.35
CA GLY A 86 4.75 8.16 8.84
C GLY A 86 3.93 8.79 7.71
N ASN A 87 2.94 8.08 7.17
CA ASN A 87 2.08 8.62 6.13
C ASN A 87 1.23 9.78 6.66
N ARG A 88 1.07 10.81 5.84
CA ARG A 88 0.34 12.03 6.19
C ARG A 88 -0.83 12.24 5.27
N TYR A 89 -1.95 12.66 5.85
CA TYR A 89 -3.18 12.97 5.14
C TYR A 89 -3.72 14.29 5.65
N SER A 90 -4.36 15.06 4.77
CA SER A 90 -5.06 16.28 5.12
C SER A 90 -6.47 16.21 4.58
N PHE A 91 -7.45 16.51 5.42
CA PHE A 91 -8.85 16.53 5.04
C PHE A 91 -9.53 17.81 5.51
N GLU A 92 -10.45 18.29 4.68
CA GLU A 92 -11.38 19.34 5.08
C GLU A 92 -12.45 18.75 6.04
N PRO A 93 -13.03 19.60 6.91
CA PRO A 93 -14.23 19.27 7.66
C PRO A 93 -15.34 18.82 6.70
N PHE A 94 -16.20 17.91 7.13
CA PHE A 94 -17.42 17.66 6.37
C PHE A 94 -18.27 18.92 6.40
N LYS A 95 -18.92 19.21 5.27
CA LYS A 95 -20.04 20.16 5.23
C LYS A 95 -21.26 19.53 5.89
#